data_AF-A0A5A7NYU0-F1
#
_entry.id   AF-A0A5A7NYU0-F1
#
_cell.length_a   1.000
_cell.length_b   1.000
_cell.length_c   1.000
_cell.angle_alpha   90.00
_cell.angle_beta   90.00
_cell.angle_gamma   90.00
#
_symmetry.space_group_name_H-M   'P 1'
#
loop_
_entity.id
_entity.type
_entity.pdbx_description
1 polymer ?
#
loop_
_entity_poly.entity_id
_entity_poly.type
_entity_poly.pdbx_seq_one_letter_code
_entity_poly.pdbx_strand_id
1 'polypeptide(L)'
;MEIGVHGLAQNHEFRADHVQNENDTVVKPKESALFGYYADGDTKQILPLQETKPYLEDWIGLKILHKSGRLKFITVTGGHVKISDSDIKKHVVPYLREKPRWMWLGREPPKVGKSI
;
A
#
# COMPACT_ATOMS: atom_id res chain seq x y z
N MET A 1 28.73 24.82 22.12
CA MET A 1 27.26 24.85 21.97
C MET A 1 26.91 23.71 21.02
N GLU A 2 26.57 22.55 21.57
CA GLU A 2 26.19 21.38 20.77
C GLU A 2 24.82 21.63 20.16
N ILE A 3 24.75 21.72 18.83
CA ILE A 3 23.49 21.63 18.12
C ILE A 3 23.14 20.13 18.03
N GLY A 4 22.28 19.69 18.95
CA GLY A 4 21.71 18.36 18.93
C GLY A 4 20.95 18.15 17.62
N VAL A 5 21.47 17.26 16.77
CA VAL A 5 20.76 16.72 15.62
C VAL A 5 19.79 15.64 16.09
N HIS A 6 18.76 16.03 16.85
CA HIS A 6 17.60 15.20 17.14
C HIS A 6 16.33 15.93 16.71
N GLY A 7 15.64 15.34 15.74
CA GLY A 7 14.38 15.84 15.14
C GLY A 7 14.60 16.19 13.67
N LEU A 8 13.99 15.54 12.68
CA LEU A 8 12.69 14.90 12.63
C LEU A 8 12.77 13.75 11.59
N ALA A 9 12.67 12.50 12.03
CA ALA A 9 12.19 11.46 11.12
C ALA A 9 10.72 11.79 10.85
N GLN A 10 10.44 12.49 9.75
CA GLN A 10 9.06 12.76 9.36
C GLN A 10 8.42 11.43 8.94
N ASN A 11 7.63 10.86 9.86
CA ASN A 11 6.75 9.72 9.65
C ASN A 11 5.67 10.07 8.62
N HIS A 12 6.05 10.14 7.35
CA HIS A 12 5.10 9.92 6.27
C HIS A 12 5.14 8.43 5.98
N GLU A 13 4.28 7.70 6.69
CA GLU A 13 4.15 6.24 6.54
C GLU A 13 3.98 5.86 5.07
N PHE A 14 5.04 5.26 4.52
CA PHE A 14 4.96 4.50 3.28
C PHE A 14 3.74 3.58 3.37
N ARG A 15 2.79 3.77 2.46
CA ARG A 15 1.56 3.00 2.38
C ARG A 15 1.53 2.35 0.99
N ALA A 16 1.21 1.07 0.95
CA ALA A 16 1.09 0.30 -0.28
C ALA A 16 -0.28 -0.37 -0.33
N ASP A 17 -1.02 -0.09 -1.40
CA ASP A 17 -2.28 -0.77 -1.71
C ASP A 17 -1.97 -1.87 -2.72
N HIS A 18 -2.34 -3.10 -2.40
CA HIS A 18 -2.29 -4.25 -3.31
C HIS A 18 -3.69 -4.50 -3.86
N VAL A 19 -3.77 -4.67 -5.19
CA VAL A 19 -5.04 -4.73 -5.92
C VAL A 19 -5.19 -6.07 -6.60
N GLN A 20 -6.32 -6.74 -6.37
CA GLN A 20 -6.72 -7.97 -7.04
C GLN A 20 -7.94 -7.73 -7.92
N ASN A 21 -7.95 -8.35 -9.11
CA ASN A 21 -9.12 -8.43 -9.97
C ASN A 21 -9.98 -9.65 -9.59
N GLU A 22 -11.28 -9.43 -9.34
CA GLU A 22 -12.20 -10.48 -8.90
C GLU A 22 -12.33 -11.64 -9.91
N ASN A 23 -12.34 -11.31 -11.19
CA ASN A 23 -12.53 -12.24 -12.30
C ASN A 23 -11.23 -12.52 -13.06
N ASP A 24 -10.07 -12.43 -12.39
CA ASP A 24 -8.78 -12.70 -13.00
C ASP A 24 -8.67 -14.18 -13.46
N THR A 25 -8.37 -14.37 -14.74
CA THR A 25 -8.17 -15.69 -15.36
C THR A 25 -6.70 -15.99 -15.68
N VAL A 26 -5.80 -15.02 -15.52
CA VAL A 26 -4.37 -15.10 -15.86
C VAL A 26 -3.52 -15.40 -14.62
N VAL A 27 -3.72 -14.66 -13.53
CA VAL A 27 -2.98 -14.87 -12.27
C VAL A 27 -3.55 -16.08 -11.54
N LYS A 28 -2.68 -17.03 -11.15
CA LYS A 28 -3.05 -18.29 -10.49
C LYS A 28 -2.14 -18.56 -9.27
N PRO A 29 -2.68 -18.59 -8.04
CA PRO A 29 -4.04 -18.19 -7.66
C PRO A 29 -4.18 -16.67 -7.73
N LYS A 30 -5.40 -16.13 -7.96
CA LYS A 30 -5.60 -14.67 -8.05
C LYS A 30 -5.24 -13.96 -6.75
N GLU A 31 -5.37 -14.67 -5.63
CA GLU A 31 -5.01 -14.26 -4.27
C GLU A 31 -3.51 -13.94 -4.12
N SER A 32 -2.66 -14.38 -5.05
CA SER A 32 -1.24 -13.98 -5.08
C SER A 32 -1.03 -12.49 -5.28
N ALA A 33 -1.99 -11.78 -5.89
CA ALA A 33 -1.96 -10.31 -5.96
C ALA A 33 -2.06 -9.65 -4.57
N LEU A 34 -2.59 -10.36 -3.56
CA LEU A 34 -2.74 -9.92 -2.17
C LEU A 34 -1.83 -10.72 -1.21
N PHE A 35 -0.76 -11.32 -1.74
CA PHE A 35 0.18 -12.20 -1.00
C PHE A 35 -0.42 -13.48 -0.40
N GLY A 36 -1.63 -13.88 -0.81
CA GLY A 36 -2.12 -15.23 -0.56
C GLY A 36 -1.47 -16.22 -1.53
N TYR A 37 -1.44 -17.50 -1.17
CA TYR A 37 -0.94 -18.54 -2.08
C TYR A 37 -1.55 -19.90 -1.77
N TYR A 38 -1.23 -20.92 -2.57
CA TYR A 38 -1.57 -22.29 -2.23
C TYR A 38 -0.87 -22.74 -0.94
N ALA A 39 -1.51 -23.61 -0.17
CA ALA A 39 -0.85 -24.31 0.93
C ALA A 39 0.31 -25.18 0.40
N ASP A 40 1.33 -25.38 1.23
CA ASP A 40 2.52 -26.16 0.85
C ASP A 40 2.13 -27.58 0.42
N GLY A 41 2.45 -27.94 -0.82
CA GLY A 41 2.11 -29.24 -1.40
C GLY A 41 0.66 -29.39 -1.88
N ASP A 42 -0.17 -28.34 -1.84
CA ASP A 42 -1.54 -28.32 -2.37
C ASP A 42 -1.62 -27.39 -3.61
N THR A 43 -2.66 -27.60 -4.43
CA THR A 43 -3.02 -26.77 -5.60
C THR A 43 -4.48 -26.29 -5.55
N LYS A 44 -5.19 -26.56 -4.45
CA LYS A 44 -6.60 -26.21 -4.26
C LYS A 44 -6.83 -25.35 -3.02
N GLN A 45 -6.20 -25.68 -1.90
CA GLN A 45 -6.31 -24.87 -0.69
C GLN A 45 -5.55 -23.56 -0.86
N ILE A 46 -6.25 -22.43 -0.73
CA ILE A 46 -5.67 -21.09 -0.71
C ILE A 46 -5.53 -20.62 0.73
N LEU A 47 -4.32 -20.20 1.10
CA LEU A 47 -4.03 -19.52 2.35
C LEU A 47 -4.02 -18.00 2.12
N PRO A 48 -4.77 -17.21 2.91
CA PRO A 48 -4.61 -15.77 2.92
C PRO A 48 -3.24 -15.40 3.52
N LEU A 49 -2.73 -14.19 3.22
CA LEU A 49 -1.43 -13.70 3.70
C LEU A 49 -1.19 -14.04 5.18
N GLN A 50 -2.18 -13.82 6.04
CA GLN A 50 -2.07 -13.94 7.49
C GLN A 50 -1.79 -15.37 7.98
N GLU A 51 -2.06 -16.37 7.15
CA GLU A 51 -1.84 -17.79 7.44
C GLU A 51 -0.53 -18.32 6.81
N THR A 52 0.13 -17.52 5.97
CA THR A 52 1.37 -17.93 5.31
C THR A 52 2.58 -17.86 6.25
N LYS A 53 3.53 -18.79 6.09
CA LYS A 53 4.79 -18.80 6.85
C LYS A 53 5.60 -17.50 6.70
N PRO A 54 5.78 -16.93 5.48
CA PRO A 54 6.51 -15.67 5.32
C PRO A 54 5.90 -14.50 6.09
N TYR A 55 4.58 -14.48 6.30
CA TYR A 55 3.92 -13.47 7.13
C TYR A 55 4.07 -13.77 8.62
N LEU A 56 3.83 -15.01 9.04
CA LEU A 56 3.86 -15.38 10.46
C LEU A 56 5.23 -15.11 11.09
N GLU A 57 6.29 -15.44 10.34
CA GLU A 57 7.70 -15.24 10.68
C GLU A 57 8.26 -13.88 10.22
N ASP A 58 7.45 -13.07 9.55
CA ASP A 58 7.74 -11.70 9.13
C ASP A 58 9.03 -11.51 8.30
N TRP A 59 9.31 -12.44 7.38
CA TRP A 59 10.58 -12.51 6.62
C TRP A 59 10.99 -11.21 5.93
N ILE A 60 10.01 -10.46 5.43
CA ILE A 60 10.22 -9.21 4.68
C ILE A 60 9.44 -8.03 5.27
N GLY A 61 8.94 -8.15 6.51
CA GLY A 61 8.23 -7.07 7.20
C GLY A 61 6.74 -6.92 6.88
N LEU A 62 6.11 -7.87 6.17
CA LEU A 62 4.68 -7.80 5.82
C LEU A 62 3.77 -7.76 7.05
N LYS A 63 4.12 -8.44 8.14
CA LYS A 63 3.35 -8.43 9.38
C LYS A 63 3.41 -7.07 10.06
N ILE A 64 4.59 -6.46 10.11
CA ILE A 64 4.78 -5.10 10.62
C ILE A 64 4.00 -4.09 9.75
N LEU A 65 4.11 -4.18 8.43
CA LEU A 65 3.41 -3.26 7.51
C LEU A 65 1.88 -3.40 7.64
N HIS A 66 1.37 -4.62 7.68
CA HIS A 66 -0.05 -4.88 7.87
C HIS A 66 -0.55 -4.36 9.22
N LYS A 67 0.13 -4.69 10.33
CA LYS A 67 -0.28 -4.25 11.68
C LYS A 67 -0.17 -2.74 11.89
N SER A 68 0.74 -2.05 11.20
CA SER A 68 0.86 -0.59 11.23
C SER A 68 -0.11 0.11 10.27
N GLY A 69 -0.97 -0.61 9.54
CA GLY A 69 -1.91 0.00 8.59
C GLY A 69 -1.20 0.62 7.37
N ARG A 70 0.01 0.13 7.07
CA ARG A 70 0.84 0.51 5.91
C ARG A 70 0.63 -0.40 4.70
N LEU A 71 -0.05 -1.53 4.88
CA LEU A 71 -0.44 -2.43 3.80
C LEU A 71 -1.96 -2.52 3.73
N LYS A 72 -2.55 -2.27 2.56
CA LYS A 72 -3.99 -2.42 2.31
C LYS A 72 -4.23 -3.39 1.16
N PHE A 73 -5.35 -4.11 1.25
CA PHE A 73 -5.78 -5.09 0.27
C PHE A 73 -7.09 -4.64 -0.35
N ILE A 74 -7.10 -4.49 -1.67
CA ILE A 74 -8.23 -3.99 -2.44
C ILE A 74 -8.61 -5.04 -3.48
N THR A 75 -9.91 -5.35 -3.56
CA THR A 75 -10.46 -6.15 -4.66
C THR A 75 -11.30 -5.25 -5.54
N VAL A 76 -11.05 -5.29 -6.84
CA VAL A 76 -11.81 -4.56 -7.86
C VAL A 76 -12.48 -5.55 -8.82
N THR A 77 -13.59 -5.15 -9.40
CA THR A 77 -14.30 -5.96 -10.41
C THR A 77 -13.54 -5.94 -11.73
N GLY A 78 -13.67 -7.02 -12.53
CA GLY A 78 -13.04 -7.13 -13.84
C GLY A 78 -12.03 -8.27 -13.97
N GLY A 79 -11.61 -8.49 -15.21
CA GLY A 79 -10.55 -9.46 -15.55
C GLY A 79 -9.14 -8.91 -15.33
N HIS A 80 -8.13 -9.69 -15.72
CA HIS A 80 -6.72 -9.32 -15.53
C HIS A 80 -6.43 -7.89 -15.99
N VAL A 81 -5.86 -7.08 -15.08
CA VAL A 81 -5.52 -5.65 -15.23
C VAL A 81 -6.67 -4.70 -15.62
N LYS A 82 -7.92 -5.18 -15.67
CA LYS A 82 -9.09 -4.34 -15.94
C LYS A 82 -9.48 -3.63 -14.66
N ILE A 83 -9.07 -2.38 -14.51
CA ILE A 83 -9.40 -1.52 -13.38
C ILE A 83 -10.18 -0.32 -13.90
N SER A 84 -11.31 0.01 -13.27
CA SER A 84 -12.11 1.17 -13.67
C SER A 84 -11.37 2.48 -13.39
N ASP A 85 -11.64 3.52 -14.17
CA ASP A 85 -11.11 4.87 -13.89
C ASP A 85 -11.47 5.36 -12.49
N SER A 86 -12.66 5.02 -11.99
CA SER A 86 -13.10 5.32 -10.63
C SER A 86 -12.21 4.63 -9.59
N ASP A 87 -11.88 3.36 -9.80
CA ASP A 87 -11.02 2.60 -8.88
C ASP A 87 -9.57 3.10 -8.94
N ILE A 88 -9.05 3.43 -10.12
CA ILE A 88 -7.72 4.05 -10.27
C ILE A 88 -7.68 5.38 -9.52
N LYS A 89 -8.67 6.26 -9.72
CA LYS A 89 -8.76 7.56 -9.04
C LYS A 89 -8.85 7.40 -7.52
N LYS A 90 -9.51 6.34 -7.05
CA LYS A 90 -9.72 6.07 -5.62
C LYS A 90 -8.51 5.44 -4.94
N HIS A 91 -7.87 4.45 -5.59
CA HIS A 91 -6.90 3.57 -4.96
C HIS A 91 -5.45 3.82 -5.40
N VAL A 92 -5.21 4.37 -6.59
CA VAL A 92 -3.85 4.59 -7.14
C VAL A 92 -3.44 6.05 -7.06
N VAL A 93 -4.28 6.95 -7.56
CA VAL A 93 -3.96 8.40 -7.66
C VAL A 93 -3.52 9.04 -6.33
N PRO A 94 -4.06 8.68 -5.14
CA PRO A 94 -3.59 9.24 -3.87
C PRO A 94 -2.09 9.04 -3.60
N TYR A 95 -1.47 8.00 -4.17
CA TYR A 95 -0.05 7.69 -4.02
C TYR A 95 0.85 8.46 -5.00
N LEU A 96 0.28 9.00 -6.09
CA LEU A 96 1.02 9.67 -7.16
C LEU A 96 1.01 11.19 -7.01
N ARG A 97 0.19 11.75 -6.12
CA ARG A 97 0.14 13.19 -5.90
C ARG A 97 1.38 13.64 -5.14
N GLU A 98 2.18 14.50 -5.76
CA GLU A 98 3.23 15.22 -5.06
C GLU A 98 2.62 15.99 -3.90
N LYS A 99 3.15 15.77 -2.68
CA LYS A 99 2.83 16.67 -1.59
C LYS A 99 3.59 17.97 -1.80
N PRO A 100 2.93 19.13 -1.68
CA PRO A 100 3.62 20.40 -1.82
C PRO A 100 4.71 20.53 -0.75
N ARG A 101 5.82 21.19 -1.12
CA ARG A 101 7.06 21.30 -0.31
C ARG A 101 6.82 21.65 1.17
N TRP A 102 5.84 22.49 1.46
CA TRP A 102 5.53 22.91 2.84
C TRP A 102 4.98 21.76 3.71
N MET A 103 4.26 20.79 3.13
CA MET A 103 3.84 19.58 3.85
C MET A 103 5.05 18.75 4.30
N TRP A 104 6.08 18.64 3.47
CA TRP A 104 7.33 17.91 3.79
C TRP A 104 8.20 18.61 4.82
N LEU A 105 8.00 19.91 5.03
CA LEU A 105 8.77 20.69 6.00
C LEU A 105 8.02 20.86 7.32
N GLY A 106 6.83 20.27 7.47
CA GLY A 106 5.96 20.50 8.62
C GLY A 106 5.58 21.98 8.80
N ARG A 107 5.50 22.74 7.71
CA ARG A 107 5.17 24.18 7.72
C ARG A 107 3.69 24.39 7.39
N GLU A 108 3.13 25.50 7.86
CA GLU A 108 1.80 25.94 7.42
C GLU A 108 1.76 26.19 5.91
N PRO A 109 0.59 26.00 5.26
CA PRO A 109 0.42 26.35 3.86
C PRO A 109 0.77 27.83 3.63
N PRO A 110 1.39 28.19 2.48
CA PRO A 110 1.68 29.58 2.14
C PRO A 110 0.38 30.39 2.20
N LYS A 111 0.40 31.50 2.95
CA LYS A 111 -0.72 32.44 2.93
C LYS A 111 -0.83 32.97 1.51
N VAL A 112 -1.97 32.75 0.84
CA VAL A 112 -2.26 33.34 -0.46
C VAL A 112 -2.24 34.85 -0.27
N GLY A 113 -1.16 35.48 -0.70
CA GLY A 113 -1.10 36.94 -0.80
C GLY A 113 -2.06 37.36 -1.89
N LYS A 114 -2.98 38.29 -1.58
CA LYS A 114 -3.70 39.02 -2.62
C LYS A 114 -2.65 39.64 -3.53
N SER A 115 -2.71 39.35 -4.83
CA SER A 115 -1.93 40.08 -5.82
C SER A 115 -2.21 41.57 -5.61
N ILE A 116 -1.17 42.32 -5.29
CA ILE A 116 -1.13 43.76 -5.57
C ILE A 116 -1.06 43.97 -7.08
#